data_AF-A0A972C417-F1
#
_entry.id   AF-A0A972C417-F1
#
_cell.length_a   1.000
_cell.length_b   1.000
_cell.length_c   1.000
_cell.angle_alpha   90.00
_cell.angle_beta   90.00
_cell.angle_gamma   90.00
#
_symmetry.space_group_name_H-M   'P 1'
#
loop_
_entity.id
_entity.type
_entity.pdbx_description
1 polymer ?
#
loop_
_entity_poly.entity_id
_entity_poly.type
_entity_poly.pdbx_seq_one_letter_code
_entity_poly.pdbx_strand_id
1 'polypeptide(L)'
;MNPANERAERDSILESVNIVYDRAIGARSVRPMLLLGHGCSGITDLLNEITGAASQKGLFVSRITSSNAAGLARILYSEMLGLLRSLSTNDEAGMIAIRGLRGLAGFALGHEINCDGIGELIDPEPELADSGDMYNDLPALFAIIGDAARVAGNAWAIIMDDLQCLVDDDLAALISAIHRASQDRLPMVFIGGGEPQLARLVGEAAGYAERLFVFVTVGERRADN
;
A
#
# COMPACT_ATOMS: atom_id res chain seq x y z
N MET A 1 18.83 25.37 2.43
CA MET A 1 19.65 24.27 1.86
C MET A 1 20.04 24.67 0.43
N ASN A 2 21.16 24.18 -0.11
CA ASN A 2 21.56 24.41 -1.52
C ASN A 2 21.00 23.25 -2.38
N PRO A 3 20.44 23.46 -3.59
CA PRO A 3 19.83 22.42 -4.45
C PRO A 3 20.66 21.13 -4.63
N ALA A 4 21.99 21.20 -4.57
CA ALA A 4 22.84 20.02 -4.63
C ALA A 4 22.64 19.05 -3.43
N ASN A 5 22.37 19.57 -2.23
CA ASN A 5 22.12 18.74 -1.05
C ASN A 5 20.72 18.11 -1.10
N GLU A 6 19.72 18.85 -1.59
CA GLU A 6 18.35 18.34 -1.73
C GLU A 6 18.29 17.14 -2.70
N ARG A 7 19.05 17.22 -3.80
CA ARG A 7 19.18 16.11 -4.75
C ARG A 7 19.89 14.90 -4.12
N ALA A 8 20.98 15.12 -3.39
CA ALA A 8 21.70 14.05 -2.71
C ALA A 8 20.85 13.33 -1.65
N GLU A 9 20.01 14.07 -0.92
CA GLU A 9 19.06 13.48 0.04
C GLU A 9 18.00 12.63 -0.65
N ARG A 10 17.42 13.11 -1.76
CA ARG A 10 16.47 12.33 -2.57
C ARG A 10 17.09 11.06 -3.15
N ASP A 11 18.30 11.15 -3.68
CA ASP A 11 19.03 10.01 -4.22
C ASP A 11 19.27 8.94 -3.15
N SER A 12 19.62 9.36 -1.92
CA SER A 12 19.77 8.46 -0.76
C SER A 12 18.46 7.78 -0.35
N ILE A 13 17.33 8.50 -0.40
CA ILE A 13 16.01 7.92 -0.15
C ILE A 13 15.67 6.88 -1.22
N LEU A 14 15.89 7.20 -2.50
CA LEU A 14 15.64 6.27 -3.61
C LEU A 14 16.52 5.02 -3.52
N GLU A 15 17.79 5.15 -3.14
CA GLU A 15 18.68 4.01 -2.90
C GLU A 15 18.16 3.12 -1.76
N SER A 16 17.75 3.73 -0.65
CA SER A 16 17.18 3.02 0.50
C SER A 16 15.89 2.28 0.12
N VAL A 17 15.02 2.92 -0.65
CA VAL A 17 13.78 2.33 -1.18
C VAL A 17 14.07 1.16 -2.12
N ASN A 18 15.08 1.28 -3.00
CA ASN A 18 15.47 0.19 -3.89
C ASN A 18 15.92 -1.06 -3.11
N ILE A 19 16.67 -0.88 -2.02
CA ILE A 19 17.05 -1.98 -1.11
C ILE A 19 15.80 -2.62 -0.49
N VAL A 20 14.80 -1.81 -0.12
CA VAL A 20 13.52 -2.32 0.41
C VAL A 20 12.79 -3.17 -0.63
N TYR A 21 12.75 -2.75 -1.90
CA TYR A 21 12.16 -3.56 -2.98
C TYR A 21 12.88 -4.90 -3.16
N ASP A 22 14.20 -4.90 -3.21
CA ASP A 22 14.98 -6.14 -3.38
C ASP A 22 14.77 -7.11 -2.21
N ARG A 23 14.61 -6.57 -1.00
CA ARG A 23 14.27 -7.37 0.19
C ARG A 23 12.87 -7.95 0.12
N ALA A 24 11.90 -7.18 -0.35
CA ALA A 24 10.50 -7.61 -0.45
C ALA A 24 10.32 -8.73 -1.47
N ILE A 25 10.95 -8.61 -2.66
CA ILE A 25 10.96 -9.69 -3.67
C ILE A 25 11.53 -10.98 -3.05
N GLY A 26 12.59 -10.86 -2.24
CA GLY A 26 13.17 -11.99 -1.49
C GLY A 26 12.38 -12.46 -0.27
N ALA A 27 11.13 -12.02 -0.08
CA ALA A 27 10.27 -12.29 1.07
C ALA A 27 10.95 -12.02 2.43
N ARG A 28 11.79 -10.98 2.49
CA ARG A 28 12.49 -10.56 3.71
C ARG A 28 11.70 -9.45 4.39
N SER A 29 11.84 -9.36 5.71
CA SER A 29 11.22 -8.29 6.48
C SER A 29 11.64 -6.91 5.98
N VAL A 30 10.63 -6.10 5.73
CA VAL A 30 10.71 -4.70 5.33
C VAL A 30 9.89 -3.86 6.30
N ARG A 31 10.37 -2.67 6.63
CA ARG A 31 9.59 -1.72 7.43
C ARG A 31 8.87 -0.76 6.49
N PRO A 32 7.58 -0.50 6.74
CA PRO A 32 6.85 0.50 5.98
C PRO A 32 7.44 1.90 6.26
N MET A 33 7.35 2.79 5.27
CA MET A 33 7.95 4.13 5.31
C MET A 33 6.87 5.20 5.17
N LEU A 34 7.06 6.32 5.88
CA LEU A 34 6.24 7.53 5.75
C LEU A 34 7.13 8.72 5.43
N LEU A 35 6.89 9.34 4.28
CA LEU A 35 7.54 10.55 3.82
C LEU A 35 6.75 11.76 4.31
N LEU A 36 7.38 12.62 5.10
CA LEU A 36 6.76 13.78 5.73
C LEU A 36 7.38 15.07 5.21
N GLY A 37 6.58 16.01 4.73
CA GLY A 37 7.10 17.27 4.21
C GLY A 37 6.00 18.34 4.08
N HIS A 38 6.43 19.59 4.03
CA HIS A 38 5.52 20.73 3.82
C HIS A 38 5.39 21.00 2.31
N GLY A 39 4.17 21.20 1.83
CA GLY A 39 3.88 21.39 0.40
C GLY A 39 3.93 20.08 -0.39
N CYS A 40 2.74 19.58 -0.77
CA CYS A 40 2.56 18.25 -1.36
C CYS A 40 3.43 17.98 -2.60
N SER A 41 3.84 19.00 -3.37
CA SER A 41 4.57 18.83 -4.63
C SER A 41 5.88 18.04 -4.50
N GLY A 42 6.69 18.31 -3.48
CA GLY A 42 8.00 17.64 -3.32
C GLY A 42 7.87 16.16 -2.95
N ILE A 43 6.84 15.81 -2.18
CA ILE A 43 6.54 14.43 -1.75
C ILE A 43 5.91 13.67 -2.90
N THR A 44 4.89 14.23 -3.55
CA THR A 44 4.20 13.59 -4.67
C THR A 44 5.19 13.25 -5.79
N ASP A 45 6.11 14.18 -6.13
CA ASP A 45 7.18 13.90 -7.10
C ASP A 45 8.04 12.72 -6.69
N LEU A 46 8.45 12.66 -5.41
CA LEU A 46 9.30 11.58 -4.90
C LEU A 46 8.56 10.25 -4.90
N LEU A 47 7.29 10.22 -4.50
CA LEU A 47 6.44 9.04 -4.58
C LEU A 47 6.27 8.55 -6.02
N ASN A 48 6.22 9.46 -7.01
CA ASN A 48 6.17 9.09 -8.42
C ASN A 48 7.48 8.46 -8.90
N GLU A 49 8.64 8.99 -8.48
CA GLU A 49 9.95 8.38 -8.77
C GLU A 49 10.07 6.98 -8.13
N ILE A 50 9.66 6.85 -6.87
CA ILE A 50 9.58 5.59 -6.12
C ILE A 50 8.68 4.57 -6.84
N THR A 51 7.51 5.01 -7.30
CA THR A 51 6.57 4.19 -8.09
C THR A 51 7.22 3.71 -9.39
N GLY A 52 7.92 4.60 -10.10
CA GLY A 52 8.65 4.27 -11.32
C GLY A 52 9.75 3.23 -11.08
N ALA A 53 10.49 3.36 -9.98
CA ALA A 53 11.54 2.41 -9.59
C ALA A 53 10.97 1.02 -9.26
N ALA A 54 9.82 0.95 -8.56
CA ALA A 54 9.14 -0.30 -8.28
C ALA A 54 8.70 -1.02 -9.57
N SER A 55 8.09 -0.28 -10.50
CA SER A 55 7.66 -0.81 -11.80
C SER A 55 8.84 -1.31 -12.64
N GLN A 56 9.97 -0.59 -12.65
CA GLN A 56 11.18 -1.03 -13.36
C GLN A 56 11.76 -2.33 -12.81
N LYS A 57 11.59 -2.59 -11.50
CA LYS A 57 11.95 -3.86 -10.87
C LYS A 57 10.91 -4.97 -11.07
N GLY A 58 9.77 -4.67 -11.70
CA GLY A 58 8.72 -5.64 -12.00
C GLY A 58 7.80 -5.96 -10.82
N LEU A 59 7.80 -5.15 -9.75
CA LEU A 59 6.83 -5.31 -8.67
C LEU A 59 5.42 -5.02 -9.18
N PHE A 60 4.42 -5.57 -8.51
CA PHE A 60 3.08 -5.06 -8.68
C PHE A 60 2.94 -3.76 -7.91
N VAL A 61 2.45 -2.70 -8.55
CA VAL A 61 2.45 -1.37 -7.97
C VAL A 61 1.05 -0.80 -7.93
N SER A 62 0.65 -0.33 -6.75
CA SER A 62 -0.60 0.41 -6.52
C SER A 62 -0.29 1.82 -6.08
N ARG A 63 -0.61 2.81 -6.93
CA ARG A 63 -0.41 4.23 -6.64
C ARG A 63 -1.75 4.87 -6.30
N ILE A 64 -1.90 5.29 -5.05
CA ILE A 64 -3.18 5.75 -4.50
C ILE A 64 -3.03 7.17 -3.94
N THR A 65 -4.00 8.03 -4.21
CA THR A 65 -4.11 9.34 -3.55
C THR A 65 -5.36 9.35 -2.69
N SER A 66 -5.18 9.60 -1.39
CA SER A 66 -6.24 9.49 -0.38
C SER A 66 -7.26 10.63 -0.42
N SER A 67 -6.99 11.72 -1.15
CA SER A 67 -7.95 12.82 -1.38
C SER A 67 -9.06 12.46 -2.39
N ASN A 68 -9.12 11.20 -2.85
CA ASN A 68 -10.11 10.75 -3.81
C ASN A 68 -11.51 10.59 -3.16
N ALA A 69 -12.52 11.16 -3.79
CA ALA A 69 -13.92 11.15 -3.33
C ALA A 69 -14.57 9.76 -3.25
N ALA A 70 -13.93 8.73 -3.83
CA ALA A 70 -14.47 7.37 -3.91
C ALA A 70 -14.40 6.56 -2.60
N GLY A 71 -13.67 7.04 -1.57
CA GLY A 71 -13.44 6.34 -0.31
C GLY A 71 -12.35 5.26 -0.41
N LEU A 72 -11.65 4.98 0.71
CA LEU A 72 -10.46 4.11 0.71
C LEU A 72 -10.80 2.67 0.29
N ALA A 73 -11.90 2.11 0.82
CA ALA A 73 -12.33 0.74 0.51
C ALA A 73 -12.48 0.51 -1.00
N ARG A 74 -13.12 1.45 -1.71
CA ARG A 74 -13.34 1.35 -3.16
C ARG A 74 -12.05 1.44 -3.97
N ILE A 75 -11.13 2.31 -3.55
CA ILE A 75 -9.84 2.46 -4.22
C ILE A 75 -9.01 1.20 -4.03
N LEU A 76 -8.89 0.72 -2.78
CA LEU A 76 -8.19 -0.52 -2.47
C LEU A 76 -8.80 -1.72 -3.20
N TYR A 77 -10.14 -1.81 -3.27
CA TYR A 77 -10.81 -2.85 -4.03
C TYR A 77 -10.34 -2.88 -5.50
N SER A 78 -10.32 -1.73 -6.18
CA SER A 78 -9.90 -1.65 -7.58
C SER A 78 -8.44 -2.06 -7.78
N GLU A 79 -7.56 -1.64 -6.87
CA GLU A 79 -6.13 -1.94 -6.92
C GLU A 79 -5.84 -3.43 -6.64
N MET A 80 -6.44 -3.98 -5.58
CA MET A 80 -6.34 -5.40 -5.23
C MET A 80 -6.91 -6.28 -6.33
N LEU A 81 -7.97 -5.82 -6.99
CA LEU A 81 -8.56 -6.55 -8.10
C LEU A 81 -7.59 -6.68 -9.29
N GLY A 82 -6.99 -5.56 -9.71
CA GLY A 82 -6.00 -5.56 -10.79
C GLY A 82 -4.82 -6.48 -10.47
N LEU A 83 -4.33 -6.41 -9.23
CA LEU A 83 -3.26 -7.25 -8.72
C LEU A 83 -3.61 -8.73 -8.74
N LEU A 84 -4.75 -9.13 -8.16
CA LEU A 84 -5.17 -10.52 -8.11
C LEU A 84 -5.44 -11.10 -9.49
N ARG A 85 -6.00 -10.32 -10.42
CA ARG A 85 -6.12 -10.72 -11.83
C ARG A 85 -4.76 -10.97 -12.46
N SER A 86 -3.77 -10.10 -12.23
CA SER A 86 -2.42 -10.31 -12.75
C SER A 86 -1.71 -11.49 -12.09
N LEU A 87 -1.97 -11.77 -10.81
CA LEU A 87 -1.44 -12.94 -10.13
C LEU A 87 -2.13 -14.24 -10.57
N SER A 88 -3.41 -14.17 -10.98
CA SER A 88 -4.16 -15.35 -11.42
C SER A 88 -3.66 -15.95 -12.74
N THR A 89 -2.92 -15.17 -13.54
CA THR A 89 -2.29 -15.67 -14.77
C THR A 89 -0.95 -16.36 -14.53
N ASN A 90 -0.43 -16.31 -13.29
CA ASN A 90 0.77 -17.01 -12.90
C ASN A 90 0.44 -18.48 -12.57
N ASP A 91 1.19 -19.41 -13.14
CA ASP A 91 0.93 -20.85 -13.02
C ASP A 91 1.01 -21.36 -11.56
N GLU A 92 1.88 -20.77 -10.74
CA GLU A 92 2.10 -21.20 -9.35
C GLU A 92 1.14 -20.47 -8.37
N ALA A 93 0.91 -19.17 -8.58
CA ALA A 93 0.08 -18.35 -7.70
C ALA A 93 -1.42 -18.38 -8.03
N GLY A 94 -1.81 -18.94 -9.18
CA GLY A 94 -3.15 -18.86 -9.74
C GLY A 94 -4.27 -19.28 -8.77
N MET A 95 -4.11 -20.41 -8.09
CA MET A 95 -5.11 -20.91 -7.15
C MET A 95 -5.29 -19.99 -5.92
N ILE A 96 -4.19 -19.44 -5.40
CA ILE A 96 -4.24 -18.51 -4.25
C ILE A 96 -4.88 -17.20 -4.69
N ALA A 97 -4.51 -16.69 -5.87
CA ALA A 97 -5.08 -15.48 -6.44
C ALA A 97 -6.59 -15.60 -6.70
N ILE A 98 -7.07 -16.73 -7.22
CA ILE A 98 -8.50 -16.99 -7.40
C ILE A 98 -9.22 -16.97 -6.05
N ARG A 99 -8.67 -17.61 -5.01
CA ARG A 99 -9.24 -17.53 -3.66
C ARG A 99 -9.25 -16.10 -3.12
N GLY A 100 -8.20 -15.32 -3.42
CA GLY A 100 -8.16 -13.88 -3.13
C GLY A 100 -9.27 -13.10 -3.83
N LEU A 101 -9.57 -13.40 -5.11
CA LEU A 101 -10.67 -12.78 -5.85
C LEU A 101 -12.03 -13.09 -5.21
N ARG A 102 -12.21 -14.31 -4.67
CA ARG A 102 -13.43 -14.68 -3.93
C ARG A 102 -13.56 -13.91 -2.62
N GLY A 103 -12.47 -13.75 -1.87
CA GLY A 103 -12.45 -12.89 -0.68
C GLY A 103 -12.75 -11.42 -1.02
N LEU A 104 -12.18 -10.94 -2.12
CA LEU A 104 -12.41 -9.59 -2.61
C LEU A 104 -13.87 -9.35 -3.04
N ALA A 105 -14.56 -10.38 -3.56
CA ALA A 105 -16.00 -10.33 -3.81
C ALA A 105 -16.81 -10.20 -2.52
N GLY A 106 -16.43 -10.92 -1.46
CA GLY A 106 -16.99 -10.76 -0.11
C GLY A 106 -16.83 -9.34 0.43
N PHE A 107 -15.63 -8.78 0.25
CA PHE A 107 -15.34 -7.40 0.64
C PHE A 107 -16.21 -6.38 -0.11
N ALA A 108 -16.37 -6.55 -1.42
CA ALA A 108 -17.25 -5.67 -2.20
C ALA A 108 -18.70 -5.71 -1.71
N LEU A 109 -19.22 -6.89 -1.35
CA LEU A 109 -20.57 -7.04 -0.82
C LEU A 109 -20.71 -6.39 0.56
N GLY A 110 -19.76 -6.65 1.47
CA GLY A 110 -19.79 -6.11 2.83
C GLY A 110 -19.67 -4.58 2.90
N HIS A 111 -19.00 -3.97 1.91
CA HIS A 111 -18.78 -2.51 1.83
C HIS A 111 -19.66 -1.81 0.78
N GLU A 112 -20.70 -2.50 0.28
CA GLU A 112 -21.66 -1.98 -0.73
C GLU A 112 -20.99 -1.38 -1.98
N ILE A 113 -19.85 -1.94 -2.40
CA ILE A 113 -19.10 -1.46 -3.55
C ILE A 113 -19.80 -1.95 -4.82
N ASN A 114 -20.40 -1.04 -5.58
CA ASN A 114 -20.96 -1.35 -6.90
C ASN A 114 -19.86 -1.82 -7.85
N CYS A 115 -19.84 -3.12 -8.13
CA CYS A 115 -18.83 -3.77 -8.94
C CYS A 115 -19.39 -4.14 -10.32
N ASP A 116 -19.03 -3.35 -11.34
CA ASP A 116 -19.25 -3.78 -12.72
C ASP A 116 -18.28 -4.95 -13.03
N GLY A 117 -18.80 -6.18 -13.02
CA GLY A 117 -18.20 -7.31 -13.73
C GLY A 117 -17.47 -8.40 -12.93
N ILE A 118 -17.52 -8.45 -11.58
CA ILE A 118 -16.91 -9.56 -10.81
C ILE A 118 -17.76 -10.06 -9.64
N GLY A 119 -18.32 -9.16 -8.82
CA GLY A 119 -19.16 -9.55 -7.68
C GLY A 119 -20.36 -10.40 -8.09
N GLU A 120 -20.77 -10.34 -9.37
CA GLU A 120 -21.84 -11.16 -9.94
C GLU A 120 -21.37 -12.50 -10.54
N LEU A 121 -20.06 -12.68 -10.82
CA LEU A 121 -19.52 -13.87 -11.50
C LEU A 121 -18.75 -14.82 -10.58
N ILE A 122 -18.32 -14.36 -9.40
CA ILE A 122 -17.48 -15.13 -8.49
C ILE A 122 -18.17 -15.23 -7.13
N ASP A 123 -18.47 -16.46 -6.70
CA ASP A 123 -19.03 -16.70 -5.37
C ASP A 123 -18.03 -16.33 -4.27
N PRO A 124 -18.42 -15.51 -3.28
CA PRO A 124 -17.55 -15.11 -2.20
C PRO A 124 -17.07 -16.33 -1.40
N GLU A 125 -15.87 -16.22 -0.85
CA GLU A 125 -15.32 -17.23 0.05
C GLU A 125 -15.80 -16.90 1.47
N PRO A 126 -16.56 -17.80 2.14
CA PRO A 126 -17.02 -17.55 3.51
C PRO A 126 -15.85 -17.29 4.46
N GLU A 127 -16.03 -16.37 5.40
CA GLU A 127 -15.06 -16.00 6.44
C GLU A 127 -13.77 -15.34 5.91
N LEU A 128 -13.70 -15.01 4.62
CA LEU A 128 -12.57 -14.30 4.02
C LEU A 128 -13.01 -12.90 3.60
N ALA A 129 -12.75 -11.93 4.48
CA ALA A 129 -13.01 -10.51 4.22
C ALA A 129 -14.47 -10.20 3.88
N ASP A 130 -15.41 -10.88 4.53
CA ASP A 130 -16.86 -10.80 4.32
C ASP A 130 -17.61 -10.14 5.51
N SER A 131 -16.88 -9.49 6.43
CA SER A 131 -17.47 -8.93 7.65
C SER A 131 -18.14 -7.58 7.45
N GLY A 132 -17.75 -6.83 6.40
CA GLY A 132 -18.17 -5.43 6.20
C GLY A 132 -17.45 -4.45 7.11
N ASP A 133 -16.42 -4.90 7.83
CA ASP A 133 -15.56 -4.07 8.68
C ASP A 133 -14.14 -4.04 8.11
N MET A 134 -13.72 -2.84 7.72
CA MET A 134 -12.44 -2.64 7.05
C MET A 134 -11.25 -3.00 7.95
N TYR A 135 -11.40 -2.88 9.28
CA TYR A 135 -10.35 -3.23 10.23
C TYR A 135 -10.01 -4.72 10.23
N ASN A 136 -11.01 -5.58 9.94
CA ASN A 136 -10.86 -7.04 9.91
C ASN A 136 -10.65 -7.56 8.49
N ASP A 137 -11.33 -6.98 7.51
CA ASP A 137 -11.29 -7.44 6.13
C ASP A 137 -9.96 -7.13 5.42
N LEU A 138 -9.40 -5.92 5.61
CA LEU A 138 -8.14 -5.54 4.94
C LEU A 138 -6.95 -6.43 5.33
N PRO A 139 -6.70 -6.73 6.63
CA PRO A 139 -5.63 -7.66 7.00
C PRO A 139 -5.77 -9.03 6.34
N ALA A 140 -6.99 -9.55 6.22
CA ALA A 140 -7.24 -10.86 5.60
C ALA A 140 -6.96 -10.84 4.08
N LEU A 141 -7.35 -9.78 3.38
CA LEU A 141 -7.04 -9.58 1.96
C LEU A 141 -5.53 -9.39 1.73
N PHE A 142 -4.87 -8.60 2.57
CA PHE A 142 -3.43 -8.39 2.49
C PHE A 142 -2.67 -9.71 2.68
N ALA A 143 -3.11 -10.54 3.63
CA ALA A 143 -2.54 -11.86 3.86
C ALA A 143 -2.57 -12.75 2.61
N ILE A 144 -3.76 -12.93 2.01
CA ILE A 144 -3.89 -13.81 0.84
C ILE A 144 -3.19 -13.26 -0.40
N ILE A 145 -3.20 -11.95 -0.61
CA ILE A 145 -2.46 -11.28 -1.69
C ILE A 145 -0.95 -11.44 -1.48
N GLY A 146 -0.47 -11.23 -0.26
CA GLY A 146 0.94 -11.41 0.08
C GLY A 146 1.41 -12.84 -0.12
N ASP A 147 0.58 -13.83 0.23
CA ASP A 147 0.87 -15.24 -0.02
C ASP A 147 0.93 -15.55 -1.52
N ALA A 148 -0.01 -15.03 -2.31
CA ALA A 148 0.00 -15.17 -3.76
C ALA A 148 1.25 -14.53 -4.39
N ALA A 149 1.61 -13.30 -3.96
CA ALA A 149 2.82 -12.62 -4.40
C ALA A 149 4.09 -13.40 -4.05
N ARG A 150 4.14 -14.01 -2.85
CA ARG A 150 5.27 -14.83 -2.42
C ARG A 150 5.47 -16.04 -3.32
N VAL A 151 4.38 -16.75 -3.64
CA VAL A 151 4.43 -17.89 -4.55
C VAL A 151 4.83 -17.46 -5.96
N ALA A 152 4.34 -16.30 -6.42
CA ALA A 152 4.77 -15.73 -7.70
C ALA A 152 6.24 -15.25 -7.72
N GLY A 153 6.97 -15.35 -6.60
CA GLY A 153 8.36 -14.87 -6.50
C GLY A 153 8.50 -13.36 -6.66
N ASN A 154 7.47 -12.60 -6.29
CA ASN A 154 7.39 -11.16 -6.49
C ASN A 154 6.83 -10.45 -5.24
N ALA A 155 6.70 -9.12 -5.30
CA ALA A 155 6.19 -8.30 -4.22
C ALA A 155 5.14 -7.28 -4.68
N TRP A 156 4.26 -6.90 -3.77
CA TRP A 156 3.29 -5.81 -3.97
C TRP A 156 3.77 -4.53 -3.29
N ALA A 157 3.93 -3.45 -4.05
CA ALA A 157 4.26 -2.13 -3.57
C ALA A 157 3.00 -1.25 -3.54
N ILE A 158 2.63 -0.79 -2.36
CA ILE A 158 1.53 0.15 -2.10
C ILE A 158 2.15 1.51 -1.83
N ILE A 159 1.91 2.47 -2.73
CA ILE A 159 2.39 3.84 -2.61
C ILE A 159 1.19 4.77 -2.45
N MET A 160 1.02 5.32 -1.25
CA MET A 160 -0.10 6.21 -0.91
C MET A 160 0.37 7.64 -0.71
N ASP A 161 -0.41 8.60 -1.17
CA ASP A 161 -0.16 10.03 -0.99
C ASP A 161 -1.37 10.70 -0.33
N ASP A 162 -1.12 11.85 0.29
CA ASP A 162 -2.09 12.59 1.10
C ASP A 162 -2.78 11.75 2.19
N LEU A 163 -2.05 10.87 2.87
CA LEU A 163 -2.62 9.98 3.91
C LEU A 163 -3.37 10.75 5.02
N GLN A 164 -3.01 12.02 5.27
CA GLN A 164 -3.72 12.90 6.20
C GLN A 164 -5.17 13.23 5.79
N CYS A 165 -5.56 12.92 4.56
CA CYS A 165 -6.94 13.09 4.07
C CYS A 165 -7.85 11.90 4.38
N LEU A 166 -7.30 10.78 4.86
CA LEU A 166 -8.11 9.65 5.30
C LEU A 166 -8.83 9.98 6.60
N VAL A 167 -10.03 9.42 6.76
CA VAL A 167 -10.74 9.43 8.04
C VAL A 167 -10.05 8.48 9.03
N ASP A 168 -10.22 8.72 10.32
CA ASP A 168 -9.47 8.02 11.38
C ASP A 168 -9.66 6.50 11.34
N ASP A 169 -10.90 6.03 11.12
CA ASP A 169 -11.22 4.61 11.05
C ASP A 169 -10.53 3.92 9.84
N ASP A 170 -10.50 4.60 8.70
CA ASP A 170 -9.85 4.11 7.48
C ASP A 170 -8.32 4.02 7.67
N LEU A 171 -7.74 5.04 8.29
CA LEU A 171 -6.32 5.07 8.61
C LEU A 171 -5.95 3.96 9.61
N ALA A 172 -6.78 3.76 10.64
CA ALA A 172 -6.58 2.69 11.63
C ALA A 172 -6.66 1.29 11.00
N ALA A 173 -7.65 1.06 10.12
CA ALA A 173 -7.79 -0.20 9.38
C ALA A 173 -6.58 -0.46 8.46
N LEU A 174 -6.13 0.56 7.73
CA LEU A 174 -4.95 0.47 6.88
C LEU A 174 -3.68 0.14 7.69
N ILE A 175 -3.45 0.84 8.80
CA ILE A 175 -2.31 0.60 9.69
C ILE A 175 -2.35 -0.83 10.25
N SER A 176 -3.53 -1.31 10.66
CA SER A 176 -3.74 -2.68 11.13
C SER A 176 -3.34 -3.71 10.07
N ALA A 177 -3.78 -3.52 8.82
CA ALA A 177 -3.44 -4.39 7.70
C ALA A 177 -1.94 -4.40 7.40
N ILE A 178 -1.29 -3.23 7.40
CA ILE A 178 0.17 -3.12 7.22
C ILE A 178 0.92 -3.79 8.37
N HIS A 179 0.45 -3.61 9.60
CA HIS A 179 1.04 -4.21 10.78
C HIS A 179 1.00 -5.74 10.67
N ARG A 180 -0.16 -6.29 10.31
CA ARG A 180 -0.32 -7.74 10.12
C ARG A 180 0.56 -8.27 9.00
N ALA A 181 0.59 -7.60 7.85
CA ALA A 181 1.46 -7.97 6.73
C ALA A 181 2.95 -7.98 7.11
N SER A 182 3.38 -7.04 7.95
CA SER A 182 4.75 -6.97 8.47
C SER A 182 5.06 -8.12 9.44
N GLN A 183 4.13 -8.46 10.34
CA GLN A 183 4.26 -9.60 11.26
C GLN A 183 4.39 -10.93 10.50
N ASP A 184 3.56 -11.11 9.47
CA ASP A 184 3.52 -12.32 8.64
C ASP A 184 4.65 -12.35 7.58
N ARG A 185 5.49 -11.29 7.52
CA ARG A 185 6.60 -11.14 6.58
C ARG A 185 6.14 -11.36 5.13
N LEU A 186 5.01 -10.76 4.80
CA LEU A 186 4.50 -10.78 3.44
C LEU A 186 5.45 -9.99 2.53
N PRO A 187 5.65 -10.40 1.26
CA PRO A 187 6.43 -9.66 0.28
C PRO A 187 5.65 -8.42 -0.18
N MET A 188 5.49 -7.47 0.73
CA MET A 188 4.71 -6.25 0.55
C MET A 188 5.51 -5.05 1.02
N VAL A 189 5.46 -3.97 0.27
CA VAL A 189 6.10 -2.71 0.61
C VAL A 189 5.02 -1.65 0.72
N PHE A 190 5.01 -0.92 1.83
CA PHE A 190 4.15 0.24 1.98
C PHE A 190 5.00 1.51 2.12
N ILE A 191 4.72 2.50 1.28
CA ILE A 191 5.32 3.83 1.33
C ILE A 191 4.19 4.85 1.28
N GLY A 192 4.02 5.59 2.37
CA GLY A 192 3.05 6.67 2.46
C GLY A 192 3.72 8.03 2.36
N GLY A 193 2.99 9.03 1.88
CA GLY A 193 3.37 10.44 1.95
C GLY A 193 2.26 11.28 2.55
N GLY A 194 2.67 12.38 3.19
CA GLY A 194 1.73 13.37 3.69
C GLY A 194 2.40 14.52 4.42
N GLU A 195 1.55 15.40 4.95
CA GLU A 195 2.01 16.52 5.77
C GLU A 195 2.63 16.05 7.09
N PRO A 196 3.45 16.87 7.77
CA PRO A 196 4.14 16.47 8.99
C PRO A 196 3.21 16.04 10.13
N GLN A 197 1.97 16.56 10.15
CA GLN A 197 0.94 16.14 11.11
C GLN A 197 0.55 14.67 10.98
N LEU A 198 0.82 14.02 9.83
CA LEU A 198 0.55 12.61 9.61
C LEU A 198 1.22 11.71 10.66
N ALA A 199 2.41 12.08 11.14
CA ALA A 199 3.08 11.32 12.21
C ALA A 199 2.22 11.22 13.48
N ARG A 200 1.58 12.32 13.87
CA ARG A 200 0.68 12.38 15.01
C ARG A 200 -0.60 11.58 14.75
N LEU A 201 -1.22 11.76 13.57
CA LEU A 201 -2.45 11.05 13.20
C LEU A 201 -2.25 9.52 13.21
N VAL A 202 -1.12 9.05 12.68
CA VAL A 202 -0.75 7.63 12.69
C VAL A 202 -0.57 7.10 14.12
N GLY A 203 0.08 7.87 15.00
CA GLY A 203 0.24 7.50 16.41
C GLY A 203 -1.08 7.49 17.20
N GLU A 204 -2.01 8.39 16.88
CA GLU A 204 -3.35 8.46 17.47
C GLU A 204 -4.26 7.32 16.99
N ALA A 205 -4.22 7.01 15.69
CA ALA A 205 -5.00 5.92 15.09
C ALA A 205 -4.57 4.54 15.61
N ALA A 206 -3.28 4.35 15.88
CA ALA A 206 -2.78 3.12 16.50
C ALA A 206 -1.51 3.39 17.31
N GLY A 207 -1.57 3.23 18.64
CA GLY A 207 -0.44 3.51 19.54
C GLY A 207 0.83 2.68 19.29
N TYR A 208 0.77 1.61 18.49
CA TYR A 208 1.93 0.82 18.07
C TYR A 208 2.57 1.33 16.76
N ALA A 209 1.89 2.22 16.03
CA ALA A 209 2.27 2.63 14.69
C ALA A 209 3.58 3.44 14.65
N GLU A 210 3.90 4.19 15.71
CA GLU A 210 5.16 4.93 15.81
C GLU A 210 6.41 4.04 15.70
N ARG A 211 6.29 2.76 16.09
CA ARG A 211 7.39 1.77 15.99
C ARG A 211 7.32 0.95 14.71
N LEU A 212 6.18 0.98 14.02
CA LEU A 212 5.95 0.25 12.79
C LEU A 212 6.62 0.96 11.61
N PHE A 213 6.44 2.28 11.52
CA PHE A 213 6.93 3.08 10.39
C PHE A 213 8.33 3.65 10.61
N VAL A 214 9.06 3.77 9.51
CA VAL A 214 10.23 4.66 9.42
C VAL A 214 9.74 6.00 8.87
N PHE A 215 9.89 7.06 9.66
CA PHE A 215 9.55 8.42 9.25
C PHE A 215 10.76 9.09 8.58
N VAL A 216 10.56 9.62 7.39
CA VAL A 216 11.57 10.30 6.59
C VAL A 216 11.10 11.71 6.30
N THR A 217 11.81 12.71 6.81
CA THR A 217 11.51 14.11 6.51
C THR A 217 12.04 14.46 5.13
N VAL A 218 11.17 15.01 4.27
CA VAL A 218 11.48 15.50 2.94
C VAL A 218 11.46 17.03 2.99
N GLY A 219 12.55 17.66 2.58
CA GLY A 219 12.65 19.12 2.51
C GLY A 219 11.72 19.73 1.44
N GLU A 220 11.35 21.00 1.59
CA GLU A 220 10.60 21.74 0.59
C GLU A 220 11.39 21.83 -0.72
N ARG A 221 10.73 21.53 -1.84
CA ARG A 221 11.29 21.83 -3.16
C ARG A 221 11.19 23.33 -3.39
N ARG A 222 12.31 24.05 -3.41
CA ARG A 222 12.32 25.40 -4.00
C ARG A 222 12.03 25.26 -5.50
N ALA A 223 11.08 26.04 -6.00
CA ALA A 223 10.92 26.20 -7.43
C ALA A 223 12.20 26.86 -7.97
N ASP A 224 12.94 26.13 -8.80
CA ASP A 224 14.01 26.71 -9.61
C ASP A 224 13.33 27.73 -10.54
N ASN A 225 13.65 29.01 -10.35
CA ASN A 225 13.20 30.12 -11.18
C ASN A 225 14.32 30.55 -12.12
#